data_AF-A0A3N5FLL4-F1
#
_entry.id   AF-A0A3N5FLL4-F1
#
_cell.length_a   1.000
_cell.length_b   1.000
_cell.length_c   1.000
_cell.angle_alpha   90.00
_cell.angle_beta   90.00
_cell.angle_gamma   90.00
#
_symmetry.space_group_name_H-M   'P 1'
#
loop_
_entity.id
_entity.type
_entity.pdbx_description
1 polymer ?
#
loop_
_entity_poly.entity_id
_entity_poly.type
_entity_poly.pdbx_seq_one_letter_code
_entity_poly.pdbx_strand_id
1 'polypeptide(L)'
;DRGMTFQFDRPAAAAAGAPSAWSATAHAITLNLPQAFYRSEAGTDFYSELETAIELAAKAHLQKRQLLRKFTDRASGTFGSGLGWTAEGLRFDEFEYAVGIAGLNEAVRLLSSEEILGSDAAVRLALRIVSYIYFRLREESTRHGLKLVLEDVPVADASDRFVRIDGQLYPRARGLLADRTRYTPGFRVRGAPSFEALGVEARFHTLVPTARATVERSRLSAAELFAILGKLHSETQASRLAVE
;
A
#
# COMPACT_ATOMS: atom_id res chain seq x y z
N ASP A 1 17.13 17.77 18.08
CA ASP A 1 15.94 16.99 17.65
C ASP A 1 16.36 15.72 16.93
N ARG A 2 16.12 14.56 17.54
CA ARG A 2 16.28 13.25 16.87
C ARG A 2 14.88 12.71 16.63
N GLY A 3 14.58 12.33 15.39
CA GLY A 3 13.32 11.65 15.07
C GLY A 3 13.17 10.37 15.90
N MET A 4 11.93 10.04 16.25
CA MET A 4 11.59 8.86 17.03
C MET A 4 10.76 7.90 16.19
N THR A 5 10.90 6.60 16.41
CA THR A 5 10.09 5.59 15.73
C THR A 5 9.55 4.59 16.75
N PHE A 6 8.26 4.34 16.67
CA PHE A 6 7.56 3.33 17.46
C PHE A 6 7.13 2.20 16.54
N GLN A 7 7.41 0.96 16.94
CA GLN A 7 6.97 -0.23 16.24
C GLN A 7 5.90 -0.92 17.08
N PHE A 8 4.76 -1.22 16.47
CA PHE A 8 3.68 -1.95 17.13
C PHE A 8 3.90 -3.44 16.91
N ASP A 9 3.78 -4.22 17.97
CA ASP A 9 3.73 -5.67 17.85
C ASP A 9 2.40 -6.04 17.20
N ARG A 10 2.46 -6.53 15.96
CA ARG A 10 1.29 -6.98 15.19
C ARG A 10 1.48 -8.46 14.95
N PRO A 11 0.58 -9.33 15.45
CA PRO A 11 0.62 -10.72 15.05
C PRO A 11 0.46 -10.75 13.53
N ALA A 12 1.37 -11.43 12.82
CA ALA A 12 1.18 -11.72 11.41
C ALA A 12 -0.20 -12.36 11.24
N ALA A 13 -0.97 -11.96 10.22
CA ALA A 13 -2.32 -12.47 10.00
C ALA A 13 -2.27 -14.01 9.89
N ALA A 14 -2.53 -14.69 11.00
CA ALA A 14 -2.34 -16.11 11.17
C ALA A 14 -3.39 -16.85 10.36
N ALA A 15 -2.94 -17.66 9.40
CA ALA A 15 -3.76 -18.75 8.90
C ALA A 15 -4.01 -19.74 10.05
N ALA A 16 -5.14 -20.43 10.03
CA ALA A 16 -5.50 -21.41 11.06
C ALA A 16 -4.40 -22.49 11.19
N GLY A 17 -3.61 -22.41 12.25
CA GLY A 17 -2.43 -23.23 12.53
C GLY A 17 -1.50 -22.54 13.53
N ALA A 18 -0.57 -23.27 14.14
CA ALA A 18 0.45 -22.64 14.99
C ALA A 18 1.24 -21.64 14.12
N PRO A 19 1.35 -20.35 14.53
CA PRO A 19 2.00 -19.35 13.71
C PRO A 19 3.47 -19.75 13.50
N SER A 20 3.91 -19.75 12.24
CA SER A 20 5.33 -19.79 11.94
C SER A 20 6.01 -18.60 12.62
N ALA A 21 7.24 -18.78 13.11
CA ALA A 21 7.99 -17.70 13.75
C ALA A 21 8.34 -16.55 12.79
N TRP A 22 8.01 -16.68 11.50
CA TRP A 22 8.46 -15.83 10.41
C TRP A 22 7.33 -15.60 9.41
N SER A 23 6.93 -14.35 9.20
CA SER A 23 6.15 -13.93 8.04
C SER A 23 7.07 -13.43 6.93
N ALA A 24 6.74 -13.70 5.66
CA ALA A 24 7.49 -13.18 4.53
C ALA A 24 6.58 -12.60 3.45
N THR A 25 6.93 -11.41 2.98
CA THR A 25 6.38 -10.83 1.75
C THR A 25 7.32 -11.18 0.60
N ALA A 26 6.82 -11.93 -0.39
CA ALA A 26 7.65 -12.42 -1.49
C ALA A 26 8.18 -11.28 -2.37
N HIS A 27 7.32 -10.31 -2.69
CA HIS A 27 7.64 -9.11 -3.46
C HIS A 27 6.43 -8.16 -3.48
N ALA A 28 6.69 -6.91 -3.92
CA ALA A 28 5.68 -5.87 -4.08
C ALA A 28 5.44 -5.53 -5.57
N ILE A 29 4.21 -5.14 -5.91
CA ILE A 29 3.83 -4.51 -7.19
C ILE A 29 3.00 -3.27 -6.87
N THR A 30 3.35 -2.12 -7.46
CA THR A 30 2.67 -0.84 -7.16
C THR A 30 1.73 -0.45 -8.30
N LEU A 31 0.48 -0.11 -7.97
CA LEU A 31 -0.51 0.41 -8.91
C LEU A 31 -0.35 1.93 -9.09
N ASN A 32 -0.40 2.39 -10.33
CA ASN A 32 -0.42 3.82 -10.67
C ASN A 32 -1.87 4.31 -10.80
N LEU A 33 -2.43 4.89 -9.74
CA LEU A 33 -3.85 5.28 -9.72
C LEU A 33 -4.17 6.44 -10.68
N PRO A 34 -3.33 7.51 -10.80
CA PRO A 34 -3.54 8.55 -11.80
C PRO A 34 -3.60 8.01 -13.24
N GLN A 35 -2.80 7.01 -13.57
CA GLN A 35 -2.83 6.42 -14.92
C GLN A 35 -4.14 5.71 -15.24
N ALA A 36 -4.79 5.07 -14.25
CA ALA A 36 -6.13 4.50 -14.46
C ALA A 36 -7.14 5.58 -14.87
N PHE A 37 -7.02 6.79 -14.32
CA PHE A 37 -7.83 7.94 -14.74
C PHE A 37 -7.51 8.34 -16.19
N TYR A 38 -6.25 8.55 -16.54
CA TYR A 38 -5.91 8.98 -17.92
C TYR A 38 -6.29 7.97 -18.99
N ARG A 39 -6.21 6.66 -18.69
CA ARG A 39 -6.68 5.62 -19.60
C ARG A 39 -8.20 5.66 -19.78
N SER A 40 -8.93 5.95 -18.71
CA SER A 40 -10.40 6.04 -18.75
C SER A 40 -10.89 7.16 -19.68
N GLU A 41 -10.08 8.19 -19.92
CA GLU A 41 -10.42 9.25 -20.88
C GLU A 41 -10.58 8.75 -22.33
N ALA A 42 -10.11 7.54 -22.65
CA ALA A 42 -10.32 6.88 -23.94
C ALA A 42 -11.72 6.24 -24.10
N GLY A 43 -12.62 6.42 -23.13
CA GLY A 43 -14.02 5.98 -23.21
C GLY A 43 -14.38 4.80 -22.30
N THR A 44 -13.50 4.42 -21.37
CA THR A 44 -13.79 3.47 -20.28
C THR A 44 -14.05 4.23 -18.98
N ASP A 45 -14.45 3.54 -17.90
CA ASP A 45 -14.53 4.18 -16.58
C ASP A 45 -13.27 3.88 -15.73
N PHE A 46 -13.00 4.76 -14.77
CA PHE A 46 -11.84 4.66 -13.87
C PHE A 46 -11.75 3.31 -13.15
N TYR A 47 -12.88 2.75 -12.68
CA TYR A 47 -12.87 1.50 -11.93
C TYR A 47 -12.58 0.30 -12.83
N SER A 48 -13.01 0.32 -14.10
CA SER A 48 -12.63 -0.69 -15.10
C SER A 48 -11.13 -0.68 -15.41
N GLU A 49 -10.52 0.49 -15.56
CA GLU A 49 -9.06 0.61 -15.76
C GLU A 49 -8.27 0.19 -14.51
N LEU A 50 -8.79 0.52 -13.33
CA LEU A 50 -8.23 0.09 -12.05
C LEU A 50 -8.32 -1.43 -11.88
N GLU A 51 -9.44 -2.03 -12.23
CA GLU A 51 -9.62 -3.49 -12.23
C GLU A 51 -8.62 -4.17 -13.16
N THR A 52 -8.46 -3.64 -14.38
CA THR A 52 -7.45 -4.13 -15.34
C THR A 52 -6.04 -4.08 -14.74
N ALA A 53 -5.69 -3.01 -14.04
CA ALA A 53 -4.40 -2.88 -13.37
C ALA A 53 -4.24 -3.89 -12.20
N ILE A 54 -5.29 -4.12 -11.41
CA ILE A 54 -5.30 -5.09 -10.31
C ILE A 54 -5.11 -6.52 -10.84
N GLU A 55 -5.86 -6.90 -11.87
CA GLU A 55 -5.73 -8.22 -12.50
C GLU A 55 -4.32 -8.44 -13.07
N LEU A 56 -3.74 -7.40 -13.67
CA LEU A 56 -2.36 -7.47 -14.18
C LEU A 56 -1.35 -7.66 -13.04
N ALA A 57 -1.54 -6.96 -11.92
CA ALA A 57 -0.70 -7.15 -10.74
C ALA A 57 -0.82 -8.59 -10.21
N ALA A 58 -2.04 -9.12 -10.07
CA ALA A 58 -2.27 -10.51 -9.62
C ALA A 58 -1.59 -11.54 -10.54
N LYS A 59 -1.73 -11.38 -11.87
CA LYS A 59 -1.05 -12.22 -12.86
C LYS A 59 0.47 -12.14 -12.74
N ALA A 60 1.02 -10.95 -12.52
CA ALA A 60 2.46 -10.78 -12.32
C ALA A 60 2.95 -11.41 -10.99
N HIS A 61 2.16 -11.38 -9.92
CA HIS A 61 2.43 -12.14 -8.70
C HIS A 61 2.42 -13.65 -8.93
N LEU A 62 1.44 -14.16 -9.68
CA LEU A 62 1.37 -15.58 -10.02
C LEU A 62 2.61 -16.05 -10.79
N GLN A 63 3.05 -15.29 -11.80
CA GLN A 63 4.25 -15.61 -12.58
C GLN A 63 5.51 -15.62 -11.71
N LYS A 64 5.68 -14.60 -10.85
CA LYS A 64 6.82 -14.53 -9.92
C LYS A 64 6.80 -15.65 -8.87
N ARG A 65 5.61 -16.02 -8.35
CA ARG A 65 5.46 -17.18 -7.46
C ARG A 65 5.91 -18.48 -8.13
N GLN A 66 5.56 -18.70 -9.39
CA GLN A 66 6.01 -19.89 -10.14
C GLN A 66 7.54 -19.96 -10.25
N LEU A 67 8.22 -18.82 -10.41
CA LEU A 67 9.68 -18.76 -10.38
C LEU A 67 10.23 -19.10 -8.99
N LEU A 68 9.71 -18.47 -7.93
CA LEU A 68 10.17 -18.69 -6.55
C LEU A 68 9.97 -20.14 -6.10
N ARG A 69 8.93 -20.81 -6.58
CA ARG A 69 8.67 -22.23 -6.27
C ARG A 69 9.83 -23.15 -6.66
N LYS A 70 10.70 -22.75 -7.60
CA LYS A 70 11.90 -23.50 -7.98
C LYS A 70 12.95 -23.59 -6.86
N PHE A 71 12.89 -22.67 -5.89
CA PHE A 71 13.79 -22.61 -4.73
C PHE A 71 13.14 -23.14 -3.45
N THR A 72 11.98 -23.80 -3.56
CA THR A 72 11.27 -24.39 -2.43
C THR A 72 11.56 -25.89 -2.37
N ASP A 73 11.91 -26.38 -1.19
CA ASP A 73 12.01 -27.80 -0.93
C ASP A 73 10.64 -28.48 -1.11
N ARG A 74 10.58 -29.55 -1.89
CA ARG A 74 9.30 -30.23 -2.16
C ARG A 74 8.81 -31.08 -1.00
N ALA A 75 9.70 -31.58 -0.14
CA ALA A 75 9.35 -32.45 0.97
C ALA A 75 8.92 -31.64 2.20
N SER A 76 9.65 -30.59 2.56
CA SER A 76 9.34 -29.73 3.71
C SER A 76 8.41 -28.56 3.37
N GLY A 77 8.37 -28.13 2.10
CA GLY A 77 7.67 -26.90 1.69
C GLY A 77 8.36 -25.61 2.15
N THR A 78 9.60 -25.70 2.63
CA THR A 78 10.38 -24.55 3.07
C THR A 78 11.11 -23.88 1.91
N PHE A 79 11.09 -22.56 1.90
CA PHE A 79 11.79 -21.78 0.88
C PHE A 79 13.27 -21.59 1.24
N GLY A 80 14.18 -21.73 0.27
CA GLY A 80 15.59 -21.39 0.42
C GLY A 80 16.52 -22.51 0.90
N SER A 81 16.01 -23.74 1.10
CA SER A 81 16.84 -24.89 1.51
C SER A 81 18.02 -25.15 0.56
N GLY A 82 17.80 -24.99 -0.76
CA GLY A 82 18.84 -25.11 -1.79
C GLY A 82 19.82 -23.93 -1.88
N LEU A 83 19.61 -22.86 -1.10
CA LEU A 83 20.49 -21.69 -1.00
C LEU A 83 21.32 -21.69 0.30
N GLY A 84 21.30 -22.80 1.05
CA GLY A 84 21.97 -22.91 2.35
C GLY A 84 21.27 -22.12 3.47
N TRP A 85 20.04 -21.66 3.24
CA TRP A 85 19.24 -21.03 4.28
C TRP A 85 18.66 -22.12 5.18
N THR A 86 19.09 -22.15 6.44
CA THR A 86 18.57 -23.07 7.48
C THR A 86 17.23 -22.62 8.04
N ALA A 87 16.44 -21.88 7.26
CA ALA A 87 15.18 -21.30 7.69
C ALA A 87 14.08 -22.37 7.75
N GLU A 88 14.14 -23.24 8.77
CA GLU A 88 13.11 -24.23 9.10
C GLU A 88 11.71 -23.60 9.32
N GLY A 89 11.59 -22.26 9.32
CA GLY A 89 10.34 -21.53 9.54
C GLY A 89 9.74 -20.79 8.34
N LEU A 90 10.40 -20.68 7.16
CA LEU A 90 9.84 -19.96 6.01
C LEU A 90 9.02 -20.88 5.11
N ARG A 91 7.73 -20.99 5.45
CA ARG A 91 6.72 -21.76 4.72
C ARG A 91 6.34 -21.03 3.42
N PHE A 92 6.65 -21.61 2.26
CA PHE A 92 6.43 -20.95 0.96
C PHE A 92 4.95 -20.59 0.71
N ASP A 93 4.03 -21.43 1.17
CA ASP A 93 2.58 -21.20 1.00
C ASP A 93 2.02 -20.14 1.96
N GLU A 94 2.80 -19.69 2.94
CA GLU A 94 2.42 -18.60 3.86
C GLU A 94 2.87 -17.22 3.36
N PHE A 95 3.59 -17.17 2.23
CA PHE A 95 4.10 -15.92 1.69
C PHE A 95 2.97 -14.97 1.30
N GLU A 96 3.13 -13.71 1.70
CA GLU A 96 2.27 -12.61 1.27
C GLU A 96 2.80 -11.98 -0.02
N TYR A 97 1.87 -11.47 -0.82
CA TYR A 97 2.12 -10.89 -2.13
C TYR A 97 1.59 -9.47 -2.12
N ALA A 98 2.49 -8.52 -1.91
CA ALA A 98 2.14 -7.14 -1.62
C ALA A 98 1.74 -6.36 -2.88
N VAL A 99 0.62 -5.63 -2.78
CA VAL A 99 0.17 -4.67 -3.77
C VAL A 99 0.15 -3.28 -3.14
N GLY A 100 1.09 -2.44 -3.55
CA GLY A 100 1.14 -1.04 -3.15
C GLY A 100 0.32 -0.16 -4.11
N ILE A 101 0.10 1.09 -3.71
CA ILE A 101 -0.51 2.11 -4.57
C ILE A 101 0.36 3.36 -4.62
N ALA A 102 0.22 4.15 -5.68
CA ALA A 102 0.80 5.47 -5.80
C ALA A 102 -0.22 6.44 -6.41
N GLY A 103 -0.18 7.68 -5.91
CA GLY A 103 -0.98 8.78 -6.45
C GLY A 103 -2.45 8.74 -6.07
N LEU A 104 -2.80 8.24 -4.87
CA LEU A 104 -4.20 8.25 -4.39
C LEU A 104 -4.75 9.69 -4.33
N ASN A 105 -3.97 10.62 -3.77
CA ASN A 105 -4.38 12.02 -3.70
C ASN A 105 -4.57 12.65 -5.10
N GLU A 106 -3.68 12.32 -6.03
CA GLU A 106 -3.79 12.79 -7.41
C GLU A 106 -4.98 12.18 -8.17
N ALA A 107 -5.26 10.89 -7.98
CA ALA A 107 -6.45 10.25 -8.56
C ALA A 107 -7.75 10.87 -8.03
N VAL A 108 -7.82 11.15 -6.72
CA VAL A 108 -8.95 11.86 -6.11
C VAL A 108 -9.10 13.25 -6.73
N ARG A 109 -8.00 14.02 -6.83
CA ARG A 109 -8.03 15.35 -7.46
C ARG A 109 -8.46 15.32 -8.92
N LEU A 110 -8.05 14.31 -9.69
CA LEU A 110 -8.47 14.15 -11.07
C LEU A 110 -9.97 13.84 -11.19
N LEU A 111 -10.52 13.06 -10.26
CA LEU A 111 -11.92 12.63 -10.25
C LEU A 111 -12.88 13.66 -9.66
N SER A 112 -12.46 14.42 -8.64
CA SER A 112 -13.34 15.36 -7.90
C SER A 112 -12.93 16.83 -8.00
N SER A 113 -11.78 17.15 -8.60
CA SER A 113 -11.15 18.47 -8.56
C SER A 113 -10.65 18.92 -7.17
N GLU A 114 -10.74 18.06 -6.16
CA GLU A 114 -10.32 18.35 -4.79
C GLU A 114 -9.23 17.38 -4.33
N GLU A 115 -8.31 17.85 -3.50
CA GLU A 115 -7.38 16.96 -2.80
C GLU A 115 -8.10 16.22 -1.65
N ILE A 116 -7.49 15.17 -1.11
CA ILE A 116 -8.14 14.36 -0.06
C ILE A 116 -8.51 15.21 1.16
N LEU A 117 -7.65 16.15 1.57
CA LEU A 117 -7.92 17.08 2.67
C LEU A 117 -8.78 18.30 2.26
N GLY A 118 -9.24 18.36 1.01
CA GLY A 118 -10.08 19.48 0.54
C GLY A 118 -11.52 19.40 1.03
N SER A 119 -12.08 18.19 1.18
CA SER A 119 -13.46 18.00 1.61
C SER A 119 -13.74 16.58 2.15
N ASP A 120 -14.80 16.44 2.94
CA ASP A 120 -15.31 15.12 3.36
C ASP A 120 -15.72 14.24 2.17
N ALA A 121 -16.17 14.84 1.07
CA ALA A 121 -16.51 14.10 -0.14
C ALA A 121 -15.25 13.50 -0.80
N ALA A 122 -14.15 14.24 -0.83
CA ALA A 122 -12.86 13.74 -1.30
C ALA A 122 -12.31 12.60 -0.42
N VAL A 123 -12.43 12.72 0.90
CA VAL A 123 -12.08 11.62 1.84
C VAL A 123 -12.91 10.36 1.57
N ARG A 124 -14.24 10.51 1.39
CA ARG A 124 -15.11 9.37 1.06
C ARG A 124 -14.75 8.74 -0.29
N LEU A 125 -14.39 9.55 -1.28
CA LEU A 125 -13.94 9.05 -2.58
C LEU A 125 -12.63 8.24 -2.43
N ALA A 126 -11.65 8.75 -1.69
CA ALA A 126 -10.41 8.03 -1.40
C ALA A 126 -10.68 6.68 -0.72
N LEU A 127 -11.55 6.66 0.30
CA LEU A 127 -11.94 5.42 0.99
C LEU A 127 -12.62 4.43 0.07
N ARG A 128 -13.49 4.90 -0.84
CA ARG A 128 -14.16 4.05 -1.83
C ARG A 128 -13.13 3.41 -2.79
N ILE A 129 -12.17 4.18 -3.27
CA ILE A 129 -11.10 3.67 -4.17
C ILE A 129 -10.27 2.60 -3.45
N VAL A 130 -9.80 2.88 -2.24
CA VAL A 130 -8.98 1.92 -1.46
C VAL A 130 -9.79 0.65 -1.12
N SER A 131 -11.05 0.80 -0.73
CA SER A 131 -11.94 -0.33 -0.45
C SER A 131 -12.17 -1.18 -1.68
N TYR A 132 -12.38 -0.56 -2.85
CA TYR A 132 -12.50 -1.27 -4.12
C TYR A 132 -11.26 -2.13 -4.40
N ILE A 133 -10.06 -1.55 -4.28
CA ILE A 133 -8.80 -2.28 -4.49
C ILE A 133 -8.69 -3.44 -3.50
N TYR A 134 -8.98 -3.21 -2.22
CA TYR A 134 -8.95 -4.24 -1.19
C TYR A 134 -9.85 -5.44 -1.52
N PHE A 135 -11.12 -5.21 -1.87
CA PHE A 135 -12.05 -6.29 -2.18
C PHE A 135 -11.67 -7.03 -3.46
N ARG A 136 -11.25 -6.31 -4.50
CA ARG A 136 -10.78 -6.92 -5.75
C ARG A 136 -9.53 -7.77 -5.54
N LEU A 137 -8.59 -7.35 -4.70
CA LEU A 137 -7.43 -8.17 -4.36
C LEU A 137 -7.82 -9.46 -3.62
N ARG A 138 -8.90 -9.47 -2.83
CA ARG A 138 -9.41 -10.70 -2.20
C ARG A 138 -10.06 -11.65 -3.19
N GLU A 139 -10.77 -11.12 -4.19
CA GLU A 139 -11.30 -11.90 -5.30
C GLU A 139 -10.16 -12.55 -6.10
N GLU A 140 -9.15 -11.75 -6.47
CA GLU A 140 -7.96 -12.25 -7.18
C GLU A 140 -7.13 -13.24 -6.34
N SER A 141 -7.04 -13.01 -5.02
CA SER A 141 -6.41 -13.95 -4.08
C SER A 141 -7.06 -15.32 -4.14
N THR A 142 -8.39 -15.35 -4.12
CA THR A 142 -9.19 -16.58 -4.20
C THR A 142 -9.04 -17.24 -5.56
N ARG A 143 -9.13 -16.45 -6.63
CA ARG A 143 -9.02 -16.90 -8.04
C ARG A 143 -7.68 -17.55 -8.34
N HIS A 144 -6.59 -17.02 -7.77
CA HIS A 144 -5.22 -17.47 -8.07
C HIS A 144 -4.57 -18.31 -6.96
N GLY A 145 -5.23 -18.50 -5.82
CA GLY A 145 -4.65 -19.18 -4.67
C GLY A 145 -3.41 -18.46 -4.13
N LEU A 146 -3.47 -17.13 -4.05
CA LEU A 146 -2.41 -16.26 -3.56
C LEU A 146 -2.90 -15.47 -2.34
N LYS A 147 -2.02 -15.16 -1.39
CA LYS A 147 -2.31 -14.21 -0.30
C LYS A 147 -1.94 -12.79 -0.75
N LEU A 148 -2.76 -12.17 -1.61
CA LEU A 148 -2.55 -10.78 -2.02
C LEU A 148 -2.96 -9.84 -0.87
N VAL A 149 -2.10 -8.88 -0.55
CA VAL A 149 -2.34 -7.92 0.55
C VAL A 149 -2.02 -6.50 0.09
N LEU A 150 -2.77 -5.51 0.59
CA LEU A 150 -2.39 -4.11 0.39
C LEU A 150 -1.13 -3.78 1.21
N GLU A 151 -0.25 -2.95 0.65
CA GLU A 151 0.99 -2.55 1.30
C GLU A 151 1.20 -1.04 1.31
N ASP A 152 1.61 -0.51 2.48
CA ASP A 152 2.04 0.88 2.69
C ASP A 152 3.55 0.98 2.95
N VAL A 153 4.33 0.45 2.01
CA VAL A 153 5.78 0.67 1.95
C VAL A 153 6.04 1.70 0.86
N PRO A 154 6.49 2.91 1.20
CA PRO A 154 6.74 3.94 0.21
C PRO A 154 7.82 3.49 -0.77
N VAL A 155 7.44 3.23 -2.01
CA VAL A 155 8.38 3.02 -3.12
C VAL A 155 8.53 4.36 -3.85
N ALA A 156 9.27 5.27 -3.22
CA ALA A 156 9.57 6.61 -3.70
C ALA A 156 9.89 6.65 -5.21
N ASP A 157 10.78 5.77 -5.65
CA ASP A 157 11.23 5.67 -7.04
C ASP A 157 10.11 5.27 -8.01
N ALA A 158 9.12 4.49 -7.57
CA ALA A 158 7.98 4.10 -8.41
C ALA A 158 7.11 5.32 -8.70
N SER A 159 6.80 6.13 -7.68
CA SER A 159 6.04 7.38 -7.84
C SER A 159 6.71 8.35 -8.80
N ASP A 160 8.04 8.50 -8.72
CA ASP A 160 8.80 9.39 -9.61
C ASP A 160 8.76 8.89 -11.06
N ARG A 161 8.92 7.58 -11.25
CA ARG A 161 8.86 6.95 -12.57
C ARG A 161 7.47 7.07 -13.19
N PHE A 162 6.40 6.93 -12.40
CA PHE A 162 5.03 7.08 -12.87
C PHE A 162 4.77 8.49 -13.41
N VAL A 163 5.18 9.54 -12.69
CA VAL A 163 5.03 10.93 -13.18
C VAL A 163 5.70 11.13 -14.53
N ARG A 164 6.93 10.63 -14.69
CA ARG A 164 7.68 10.77 -15.94
C ARG A 164 6.99 10.03 -17.09
N ILE A 165 6.57 8.79 -16.87
CA ILE A 165 5.90 7.97 -17.89
C ILE A 165 4.56 8.61 -18.27
N ASP A 166 3.75 9.00 -17.28
CA ASP A 166 2.44 9.59 -17.53
C ASP A 166 2.56 10.94 -18.24
N GLY A 167 3.55 11.77 -17.87
CA GLY A 167 3.82 13.04 -18.57
C GLY A 167 4.26 12.87 -20.04
N GLN A 168 4.82 11.71 -20.40
CA GLN A 168 5.16 11.37 -21.78
C GLN A 168 3.93 10.88 -22.56
N LEU A 169 3.11 10.03 -21.94
CA LEU A 169 1.98 9.34 -22.59
C LEU A 169 0.70 10.17 -22.63
N TYR A 170 0.44 10.99 -21.60
CA TYR A 170 -0.82 11.69 -21.42
C TYR A 170 -0.58 13.21 -21.29
N PRO A 171 -1.00 14.02 -22.28
CA PRO A 171 -0.83 15.47 -22.22
C PRO A 171 -1.40 16.11 -20.93
N ARG A 172 -2.54 15.59 -20.45
CA ARG A 172 -3.21 16.07 -19.22
C ARG A 172 -2.43 15.77 -17.93
N ALA A 173 -1.51 14.80 -17.96
CA ALA A 173 -0.63 14.54 -16.82
C ALA A 173 0.40 15.66 -16.61
N ARG A 174 0.73 16.42 -17.67
CA ARG A 174 1.64 17.55 -17.58
C ARG A 174 0.97 18.67 -16.79
N GLY A 175 1.63 19.14 -15.73
CA GLY A 175 1.13 20.23 -14.89
C GLY A 175 0.20 19.81 -13.75
N LEU A 176 -0.19 18.53 -13.65
CA LEU A 176 -0.94 18.04 -12.47
C LEU A 176 -0.15 18.29 -11.17
N LEU A 177 1.17 18.10 -11.26
CA LEU A 177 2.13 18.29 -10.19
C LEU A 177 2.90 19.60 -10.36
N ALA A 178 2.22 20.72 -10.62
CA ALA A 178 2.80 22.02 -10.96
C ALA A 178 4.11 22.40 -10.23
N ASP A 179 4.26 22.01 -8.96
CA ASP A 179 5.37 22.29 -8.06
C ASP A 179 6.19 21.04 -7.64
N ARG A 180 5.90 19.85 -8.17
CA ARG A 180 6.38 18.56 -7.65
C ARG A 180 6.90 17.62 -8.73
N THR A 181 7.82 16.75 -8.31
CA THR A 181 8.45 15.74 -9.18
C THR A 181 7.88 14.34 -8.98
N ARG A 182 6.93 14.16 -8.04
CA ARG A 182 6.39 12.85 -7.68
C ARG A 182 4.92 12.82 -7.34
N TYR A 183 4.28 11.69 -7.63
CA TYR A 183 2.97 11.36 -7.07
C TYR A 183 3.06 11.13 -5.57
N THR A 184 1.97 11.45 -4.89
CA THR A 184 1.84 11.26 -3.44
C THR A 184 1.94 9.75 -3.14
N PRO A 185 2.93 9.29 -2.35
CA PRO A 185 3.14 7.86 -2.13
C PRO A 185 2.02 7.20 -1.35
N GLY A 186 1.64 5.97 -1.73
CA GLY A 186 0.77 5.13 -0.93
C GLY A 186 -0.57 5.78 -0.59
N PHE A 187 -0.87 5.77 0.70
CA PHE A 187 -2.12 6.28 1.28
C PHE A 187 -1.96 7.68 1.89
N ARG A 188 -0.83 8.34 1.61
CA ARG A 188 -0.55 9.67 2.18
C ARG A 188 -1.48 10.71 1.60
N VAL A 189 -1.85 11.67 2.43
CA VAL A 189 -2.49 12.90 1.96
C VAL A 189 -1.42 13.93 1.57
N ARG A 190 -1.78 14.88 0.72
CA ARG A 190 -0.83 15.94 0.31
C ARG A 190 -0.71 16.98 1.42
N GLY A 191 0.52 17.31 1.81
CA GLY A 191 0.82 18.35 2.79
C GLY A 191 1.99 17.96 3.70
N ALA A 192 2.29 18.80 4.68
CA ALA A 192 3.15 18.40 5.80
C ALA A 192 2.39 17.44 6.73
N PRO A 193 3.07 16.47 7.38
CA PRO A 193 2.45 15.62 8.38
C PRO A 193 1.73 16.44 9.45
N SER A 194 0.46 16.14 9.71
CA SER A 194 -0.38 16.86 10.67
C SER A 194 -1.33 15.89 11.37
N PHE A 195 -1.95 16.32 12.46
CA PHE A 195 -2.94 15.49 13.16
C PHE A 195 -4.17 15.21 12.28
N GLU A 196 -4.60 16.20 11.50
CA GLU A 196 -5.69 16.05 10.54
C GLU A 196 -5.34 15.05 9.44
N ALA A 197 -4.14 15.18 8.86
CA ALA A 197 -3.61 14.24 7.87
C ALA A 197 -3.57 12.82 8.42
N LEU A 198 -2.99 12.64 9.61
CA LEU A 198 -2.94 11.34 10.28
C LEU A 198 -4.33 10.78 10.56
N GLY A 199 -5.28 11.63 10.97
CA GLY A 199 -6.66 11.23 11.23
C GLY A 199 -7.40 10.72 9.98
N VAL A 200 -7.05 11.24 8.80
CA VAL A 200 -7.56 10.72 7.51
C VAL A 200 -6.81 9.47 7.10
N GLU A 201 -5.48 9.48 7.14
CA GLU A 201 -4.63 8.35 6.76
C GLU A 201 -4.94 7.09 7.59
N ALA A 202 -5.18 7.27 8.89
CA ALA A 202 -5.54 6.20 9.81
C ALA A 202 -6.80 5.44 9.42
N ARG A 203 -7.71 6.06 8.65
CA ARG A 203 -8.93 5.40 8.15
C ARG A 203 -8.61 4.29 7.14
N PHE A 204 -7.50 4.41 6.42
CA PHE A 204 -7.05 3.38 5.47
C PHE A 204 -6.35 2.21 6.17
N HIS A 205 -5.78 2.45 7.36
CA HIS A 205 -4.95 1.47 8.06
C HIS A 205 -5.69 0.18 8.42
N THR A 206 -7.01 0.17 8.52
CA THR A 206 -7.79 -1.06 8.79
C THR A 206 -7.72 -2.06 7.64
N LEU A 207 -7.43 -1.60 6.42
CA LEU A 207 -7.36 -2.41 5.20
C LEU A 207 -5.93 -2.74 4.78
N VAL A 208 -4.92 -2.17 5.46
CA VAL A 208 -3.52 -2.23 5.06
C VAL A 208 -2.66 -2.75 6.22
N PRO A 209 -2.34 -4.05 6.26
CA PRO A 209 -1.60 -4.67 7.37
C PRO A 209 -0.23 -4.05 7.64
N THR A 210 0.40 -3.45 6.63
CA THR A 210 1.71 -2.81 6.75
C THR A 210 1.63 -1.29 6.91
N ALA A 211 0.44 -0.75 7.19
CA ALA A 211 0.20 0.67 7.36
C ALA A 211 1.28 1.33 8.24
N ARG A 212 1.76 2.49 7.80
CA ARG A 212 2.71 3.32 8.54
C ARG A 212 2.06 4.66 8.82
N ALA A 213 2.33 5.22 9.97
CA ALA A 213 1.91 6.57 10.34
C ALA A 213 3.13 7.48 10.45
N THR A 214 2.97 8.74 10.06
CA THR A 214 3.98 9.78 10.27
C THR A 214 3.32 11.02 10.88
N VAL A 215 3.99 11.66 11.83
CA VAL A 215 3.53 12.91 12.46
C VAL A 215 4.71 13.82 12.80
N GLU A 216 4.50 15.14 12.72
CA GLU A 216 5.53 16.13 13.03
C GLU A 216 5.65 16.38 14.54
N ARG A 217 6.86 16.24 15.11
CA ARG A 217 7.15 16.39 16.55
C ARG A 217 6.90 17.80 17.06
N SER A 218 7.22 18.81 16.27
CA SER A 218 7.14 20.23 16.64
C SER A 218 5.72 20.63 17.08
N ARG A 219 4.70 19.85 16.69
CA ARG A 219 3.29 20.09 16.94
C ARG A 219 2.66 19.19 18.00
N LEU A 220 3.44 18.43 18.77
CA LEU A 220 2.92 17.44 19.72
C LEU A 220 3.39 17.66 21.16
N SER A 221 2.44 17.68 22.08
CA SER A 221 2.69 17.42 23.50
C SER A 221 2.92 15.92 23.75
N ALA A 222 3.52 15.58 24.90
CA ALA A 222 3.69 14.18 25.30
C ALA A 222 2.34 13.44 25.45
N ALA A 223 1.31 14.14 25.92
CA ALA A 223 -0.04 13.59 26.08
C ALA A 223 -0.69 13.27 24.72
N GLU A 224 -0.55 14.15 23.73
CA GLU A 224 -1.06 13.92 22.37
C GLU A 224 -0.33 12.75 21.69
N LEU A 225 0.99 12.66 21.84
CA LEU A 225 1.75 11.53 21.33
C LEU A 225 1.26 10.21 21.94
N PHE A 226 1.04 10.17 23.26
CA PHE A 226 0.51 8.98 23.93
C PHE A 226 -0.90 8.61 23.45
N ALA A 227 -1.77 9.60 23.25
CA ALA A 227 -3.11 9.38 22.70
C ALA A 227 -3.08 8.84 21.26
N ILE A 228 -2.18 9.35 20.41
CA ILE A 228 -1.97 8.86 19.05
C ILE A 228 -1.48 7.41 19.07
N LEU A 229 -0.49 7.10 19.91
CA LEU A 229 0.04 5.75 20.06
C LEU A 229 -1.07 4.78 20.49
N GLY A 230 -1.89 5.16 21.47
CA GLY A 230 -3.04 4.38 21.94
C GLY A 230 -4.01 4.08 20.81
N LYS A 231 -4.48 5.11 20.09
CA LYS A 231 -5.42 4.96 18.97
C LYS A 231 -4.86 4.12 17.83
N LEU A 232 -3.63 4.40 17.39
CA LEU A 232 -3.00 3.64 16.32
C LEU A 232 -2.86 2.16 16.72
N HIS A 233 -2.51 1.88 17.97
CA HIS A 233 -2.41 0.52 18.48
C HIS A 233 -3.78 -0.19 18.51
N SER A 234 -4.82 0.42 19.09
CA SER A 234 -6.10 -0.25 19.34
C SER A 234 -7.09 -0.22 18.18
N GLU A 235 -7.03 0.78 17.30
CA GLU A 235 -8.07 1.04 16.29
C GLU A 235 -7.60 0.81 14.85
N THR A 236 -6.30 0.59 14.64
CA THR A 236 -5.72 0.46 13.28
C THR A 236 -4.82 -0.75 13.15
N GLN A 237 -4.46 -1.13 11.92
CA GLN A 237 -3.39 -2.11 11.65
C GLN A 237 -2.03 -1.45 11.45
N ALA A 238 -1.83 -0.21 11.91
CA ALA A 238 -0.53 0.46 11.77
C ALA A 238 0.58 -0.39 12.41
N SER A 239 1.61 -0.67 11.63
CA SER A 239 2.81 -1.41 12.05
C SER A 239 3.85 -0.50 12.69
N ARG A 240 3.85 0.79 12.32
CA ARG A 240 4.84 1.78 12.75
C ARG A 240 4.26 3.19 12.85
N LEU A 241 4.76 3.97 13.79
CA LEU A 241 4.65 5.43 13.84
C LEU A 241 6.05 6.06 13.77
N ALA A 242 6.30 6.90 12.78
CA ALA A 242 7.46 7.80 12.72
C ALA A 242 7.06 9.18 13.25
N VAL A 243 7.89 9.75 14.13
CA VAL A 243 7.73 11.09 14.69
C VAL A 243 8.94 11.89 14.25
N GLU A 244 8.72 12.83 13.33
CA GLU A 244 9.76 13.60 12.63
C GLU A 244 9.86 15.04 13.14
#